data_AF-R5JD72-F1
#
_entry.id   AF-R5JD72-F1
#
_cell.length_a   1.000
_cell.length_b   1.000
_cell.length_c   1.000
_cell.angle_alpha   90.00
_cell.angle_beta   90.00
_cell.angle_gamma   90.00
#
_symmetry.space_group_name_H-M   'P 1'
#
loop_
_entity.id
_entity.type
_entity.pdbx_description
1 polymer ?
#
loop_
_entity_poly.entity_id
_entity_poly.type
_entity_poly.pdbx_seq_one_letter_code
_entity_poly.pdbx_strand_id
1 'polypeptide(L)'
;MKIDKDLSGFDEVDKWEDELWDTVADVGLDAVRFAKENGEYKNHTHNLRNAPGYAVVKDGEIIKMEVPADGNHAEARKETEDFINNGEKPQNGLILADGMPYASFVESKGFDVLSGAAQHAGRELETKLGN
;
A
#
# COMPACT_ATOMS: atom_id res chain seq x y z
N MET A 1 48.99 2.68 -19.55
CA MET A 1 47.99 3.67 -19.11
C MET A 1 47.02 2.93 -18.21
N LYS A 2 46.88 3.33 -16.94
CA LYS A 2 45.83 2.79 -16.06
C LYS A 2 44.65 3.75 -16.16
N ILE A 3 43.49 3.23 -16.55
CA ILE A 3 42.23 3.97 -16.52
C ILE A 3 41.52 3.49 -15.26
N ASP A 4 41.22 4.42 -14.38
CA ASP A 4 40.40 4.18 -13.21
C ASP A 4 38.99 4.70 -13.50
N LYS A 5 37.96 3.92 -13.17
CA LYS A 5 36.56 4.32 -13.33
C LYS A 5 35.93 4.29 -11.94
N ASP A 6 35.81 5.47 -11.35
CA ASP A 6 35.10 5.66 -10.10
C ASP A 6 33.59 5.84 -10.39
N LEU A 7 32.79 4.93 -9.85
CA LEU A 7 31.33 4.93 -9.93
C LEU A 7 30.69 4.91 -8.53
N SER A 8 31.48 5.08 -7.46
CA SER A 8 31.02 4.93 -6.08
C SER A 8 29.85 5.85 -5.70
N GLY A 9 29.75 7.03 -6.32
CA GLY A 9 28.62 7.94 -6.12
C GLY A 9 27.29 7.46 -6.70
N PHE A 10 27.29 6.52 -7.66
CA PHE A 10 26.05 5.91 -8.17
C PHE A 10 25.51 4.84 -7.21
N ASP A 11 26.38 4.07 -6.55
CA ASP A 11 25.96 3.06 -5.55
C ASP A 11 25.20 3.70 -4.36
N GLU A 12 25.53 4.95 -4.02
CA GLU A 12 24.85 5.71 -2.96
C GLU A 12 23.44 6.16 -3.38
N VAL A 13 23.28 6.54 -4.66
CA VAL A 13 21.98 6.94 -5.22
C VAL A 13 21.03 5.75 -5.28
N ASP A 14 21.52 4.59 -5.72
CA ASP A 14 20.71 3.36 -5.80
C ASP A 14 20.21 2.95 -4.41
N LYS A 15 21.07 3.01 -3.38
CA LYS A 15 20.67 2.73 -1.99
C LYS A 15 19.62 3.70 -1.47
N TRP A 16 19.77 4.99 -1.73
CA TRP A 16 18.79 6.00 -1.35
C TRP A 16 17.44 5.75 -2.01
N GLU A 17 17.45 5.33 -3.27
CA GLU A 17 16.22 4.99 -3.99
C GLU A 17 15.56 3.73 -3.40
N ASP A 18 16.34 2.70 -3.09
CA ASP A 18 15.81 1.50 -2.42
C ASP A 18 15.20 1.84 -1.05
N GLU A 19 15.90 2.63 -0.23
CA GLU A 19 15.42 3.09 1.10
C GLU A 19 14.12 3.91 1.00
N LEU A 20 13.99 4.74 -0.04
CA LEU A 20 12.76 5.48 -0.32
C LEU A 20 11.58 4.53 -0.55
N TRP A 21 11.75 3.55 -1.43
CA TRP A 21 10.65 2.63 -1.79
C TRP A 21 10.32 1.63 -0.68
N ASP A 22 11.32 1.21 0.10
CA ASP A 22 11.09 0.43 1.31
C ASP A 22 10.29 1.22 2.35
N THR A 23 10.60 2.51 2.54
CA THR A 23 9.83 3.39 3.41
C THR A 23 8.38 3.52 2.96
N VAL A 24 8.13 3.67 1.66
CA VAL A 24 6.76 3.72 1.10
C VAL A 24 6.02 2.41 1.35
N ALA A 25 6.69 1.26 1.19
CA ALA A 25 6.11 -0.05 1.45
C ALA A 25 5.76 -0.24 2.94
N ASP A 26 6.64 0.18 3.84
CA ASP A 26 6.41 0.12 5.28
C ASP A 26 5.20 0.96 5.69
N VAL A 27 5.06 2.17 5.12
CA VAL A 27 3.87 3.00 5.36
C VAL A 27 2.60 2.36 4.77
N GLY A 28 2.68 1.74 3.60
CA GLY A 28 1.57 0.99 3.01
C GLY A 28 1.09 -0.15 3.90
N LEU A 29 2.03 -0.95 4.42
CA LEU A 29 1.73 -2.04 5.34
C LEU A 29 1.12 -1.54 6.66
N ASP A 30 1.66 -0.45 7.20
CA ASP A 30 1.15 0.17 8.42
C ASP A 30 -0.27 0.72 8.24
N ALA A 31 -0.55 1.37 7.10
CA ALA A 31 -1.88 1.87 6.76
C ALA A 31 -2.90 0.73 6.64
N VAL A 32 -2.52 -0.40 6.04
CA VAL A 32 -3.38 -1.59 5.98
C VAL A 32 -3.68 -2.12 7.39
N ARG A 33 -2.68 -2.20 8.27
CA ARG A 33 -2.90 -2.59 9.68
C ARG A 33 -3.83 -1.61 10.38
N PHE A 34 -3.62 -0.31 10.18
CA PHE A 34 -4.47 0.73 10.72
C PHE A 34 -5.94 0.55 10.30
N ALA A 35 -6.22 0.31 9.00
CA ALA A 35 -7.57 0.03 8.51
C ALA A 35 -8.21 -1.18 9.22
N LYS A 36 -7.42 -2.25 9.39
CA LYS A 36 -7.89 -3.47 10.07
C LYS A 36 -8.18 -3.21 11.55
N GLU A 37 -7.36 -2.43 12.24
CA GLU A 37 -7.54 -2.20 13.68
C GLU A 37 -8.64 -1.18 13.99
N ASN A 38 -8.82 -0.16 13.13
CA ASN A 38 -9.66 1.00 13.43
C ASN A 38 -10.99 1.03 12.66
N GLY A 39 -11.23 0.14 11.69
CA GLY A 39 -12.48 0.16 10.94
C GLY A 39 -13.72 -0.02 11.83
N GLU A 40 -14.70 0.86 11.71
CA GLU A 40 -15.86 0.95 12.62
C GLU A 40 -17.09 0.15 12.15
N TYR A 41 -16.96 -0.59 11.04
CA TYR A 41 -18.06 -1.39 10.48
C TYR A 41 -18.26 -2.72 11.20
N LYS A 42 -19.52 -3.20 11.19
CA LYS A 42 -19.86 -4.53 11.70
C LYS A 42 -19.35 -5.61 10.74
N ASN A 43 -18.38 -6.39 11.19
CA ASN A 43 -17.72 -7.40 10.38
C ASN A 43 -18.53 -8.71 10.39
N HIS A 44 -19.42 -8.90 9.42
CA HIS A 44 -20.33 -10.07 9.37
C HIS A 44 -19.70 -11.32 8.75
N THR A 45 -18.96 -11.16 7.65
CA THR A 45 -18.35 -12.25 6.87
C THR A 45 -16.85 -12.33 7.05
N HIS A 46 -16.24 -11.40 7.80
CA HIS A 46 -14.78 -11.24 7.93
C HIS A 46 -14.02 -10.84 6.66
N ASN A 47 -14.65 -10.83 5.49
CA ASN A 47 -14.02 -10.45 4.22
C ASN A 47 -13.56 -8.99 4.18
N LEU A 48 -14.40 -8.03 4.59
CA LEU A 48 -14.04 -6.61 4.52
C LEU A 48 -12.83 -6.27 5.41
N ARG A 49 -12.63 -7.03 6.48
CA ARG A 49 -11.48 -6.84 7.37
C ARG A 49 -10.23 -7.57 6.86
N ASN A 50 -10.36 -8.47 5.89
CA ASN A 50 -9.26 -9.23 5.31
C ASN A 50 -8.90 -8.79 3.88
N ALA A 51 -9.67 -7.88 3.30
CA ALA A 51 -9.46 -7.32 1.98
C ALA A 51 -8.48 -6.12 1.93
N PRO A 52 -8.29 -5.28 2.97
CA PRO A 52 -7.37 -4.14 2.86
C PRO A 52 -5.97 -4.57 2.45
N GLY A 53 -5.44 -3.88 1.44
CA GLY A 53 -4.15 -4.14 0.85
C GLY A 53 -3.50 -2.87 0.29
N TYR A 54 -2.22 -2.98 -0.05
CA TYR A 54 -1.47 -1.88 -0.64
C TYR A 54 -0.61 -2.34 -1.81
N ALA A 55 -0.24 -1.39 -2.66
CA ALA A 55 0.81 -1.57 -3.67
C ALA A 55 1.68 -0.33 -3.79
N VAL A 56 2.98 -0.55 -3.96
CA VAL A 56 3.97 0.48 -4.29
C VAL A 56 4.21 0.43 -5.78
N VAL A 57 4.06 1.58 -6.43
CA VAL A 57 4.24 1.73 -7.87
C VAL A 57 5.43 2.62 -8.14
N LYS A 58 6.34 2.13 -8.99
CA LYS A 58 7.49 2.86 -9.53
C LYS A 58 7.46 2.75 -11.04
N ASP A 59 7.57 3.89 -11.72
CA ASP A 59 7.54 4.00 -13.17
C ASP A 59 6.35 3.30 -13.86
N GLY A 60 5.19 3.35 -13.22
CA GLY A 60 3.96 2.70 -13.68
C GLY A 60 3.89 1.19 -13.41
N GLU A 61 4.94 0.60 -12.82
CA GLU A 61 5.01 -0.81 -12.47
C GLU A 61 4.85 -1.03 -10.97
N ILE A 62 4.12 -2.09 -10.60
CA ILE A 62 4.00 -2.50 -9.19
C ILE A 62 5.31 -3.18 -8.80
N ILE A 63 6.07 -2.55 -7.89
CA ILE A 63 7.32 -3.11 -7.35
C ILE A 63 7.11 -3.89 -6.06
N LYS A 64 6.01 -3.63 -5.34
CA LYS A 64 5.61 -4.36 -4.14
C LYS A 64 4.09 -4.31 -3.98
N MET A 65 3.49 -5.42 -3.57
CA MET A 65 2.07 -5.50 -3.27
C MET A 65 1.84 -6.53 -2.18
N GLU A 66 1.05 -6.16 -1.18
CA GLU A 66 0.63 -7.08 -0.13
C GLU A 66 -0.83 -6.85 0.24
N VAL A 67 -1.54 -7.96 0.41
CA VAL A 67 -2.90 -7.98 0.94
C VAL A 67 -2.90 -9.00 2.09
N PRO A 68 -2.59 -8.57 3.32
CA PRO A 68 -2.55 -9.44 4.48
C PRO A 68 -3.96 -9.94 4.81
N ALA A 69 -4.26 -11.18 4.46
CA ALA A 69 -5.49 -11.88 4.85
C ALA A 69 -5.18 -13.05 5.78
N ASP A 70 -6.14 -13.44 6.61
CA ASP A 70 -6.07 -14.73 7.29
C ASP A 70 -6.22 -15.90 6.28
N GLY A 71 -5.88 -17.11 6.72
CA GLY A 71 -5.91 -18.30 5.86
C GLY A 71 -7.30 -18.76 5.40
N ASN A 72 -8.38 -18.17 5.94
CA ASN A 72 -9.77 -18.56 5.65
C ASN A 72 -10.48 -17.60 4.70
N HIS A 73 -9.87 -16.47 4.33
CA HIS A 73 -10.48 -15.45 3.46
C HIS A 73 -9.57 -15.13 2.27
N ALA A 74 -9.07 -16.17 1.61
CA ALA A 74 -8.21 -16.04 0.43
C ALA A 74 -8.94 -15.35 -0.74
N GLU A 75 -10.26 -15.48 -0.84
CA GLU A 75 -11.07 -14.77 -1.82
C GLU A 75 -11.03 -13.25 -1.59
N ALA A 76 -11.13 -12.80 -0.33
CA ALA A 76 -11.07 -11.37 -0.01
C ALA A 76 -9.73 -10.75 -0.42
N ARG A 77 -8.64 -11.49 -0.19
CA ARG A 77 -7.32 -11.14 -0.68
C ARG A 77 -7.28 -11.03 -2.20
N LYS A 78 -7.76 -12.07 -2.88
CA LYS A 78 -7.69 -12.16 -4.34
C LYS A 78 -8.46 -11.02 -5.01
N GLU A 79 -9.65 -10.68 -4.53
CA GLU A 79 -10.44 -9.58 -5.07
C GLU A 79 -9.69 -8.24 -4.98
N THR A 80 -8.97 -7.98 -3.88
CA THR A 80 -8.13 -6.78 -3.75
C THR A 80 -6.91 -6.83 -4.66
N GLU A 81 -6.23 -7.97 -4.76
CA GLU A 81 -5.11 -8.15 -5.70
C GLU A 81 -5.57 -7.91 -7.14
N ASP A 82 -6.72 -8.48 -7.54
CA ASP A 82 -7.32 -8.30 -8.86
C ASP A 82 -7.73 -6.83 -9.08
N PHE A 83 -8.29 -6.16 -8.07
CA PHE A 83 -8.64 -4.74 -8.15
C PHE A 83 -7.40 -3.86 -8.37
N ILE A 84 -6.32 -4.08 -7.62
CA ILE A 84 -5.06 -3.34 -7.78
C ILE A 84 -4.42 -3.63 -9.14
N ASN A 85 -4.38 -4.90 -9.56
CA ASN A 85 -3.75 -5.30 -10.82
C ASN A 85 -4.48 -4.73 -12.05
N ASN A 86 -5.81 -4.75 -12.04
CA ASN A 86 -6.62 -4.26 -13.17
C ASN A 86 -6.92 -2.75 -13.11
N GLY A 87 -6.65 -2.10 -11.97
CA GLY A 87 -6.84 -0.67 -11.80
C GLY A 87 -5.76 0.19 -12.46
N GLU A 88 -6.09 1.47 -12.64
CA GLU A 88 -5.13 2.49 -13.08
C GLU A 88 -4.00 2.66 -12.07
N LYS A 89 -2.78 2.85 -12.58
CA LYS A 89 -1.57 2.97 -11.77
C LYS A 89 -0.99 4.36 -11.94
N PRO A 90 -0.58 5.04 -10.86
CA PRO A 90 0.17 6.28 -10.98
C PRO A 90 1.54 6.01 -11.60
N GLN A 91 2.26 7.06 -12.01
CA GLN A 91 3.67 6.90 -12.38
C GLN A 91 4.49 6.42 -11.18
N ASN A 92 4.33 7.07 -10.03
CA ASN A 92 5.03 6.78 -8.79
C ASN A 92 4.07 6.98 -7.63
N GLY A 93 4.00 6.05 -6.67
CA GLY A 93 3.22 6.27 -5.46
C GLY A 93 2.75 5.02 -4.72
N LEU A 94 1.91 5.25 -3.72
CA LEU A 94 1.27 4.24 -2.88
C LEU A 94 -0.21 4.11 -3.25
N ILE A 95 -0.66 2.91 -3.55
CA ILE A 95 -2.07 2.55 -3.70
C ILE A 95 -2.51 1.87 -2.41
N LEU A 96 -3.64 2.31 -1.85
CA LEU A 96 -4.38 1.60 -0.79
C LEU A 96 -5.72 1.17 -1.38
N ALA A 97 -6.09 -0.09 -1.16
CA ALA A 97 -7.30 -0.64 -1.76
C ALA A 97 -7.97 -1.70 -0.90
N ASP A 98 -9.29 -1.82 -1.08
CA ASP A 98 -10.12 -2.90 -0.59
C ASP A 98 -10.98 -3.32 -1.79
N GLY A 99 -10.73 -4.52 -2.30
CA GLY A 99 -11.39 -5.04 -3.50
C GLY A 99 -12.82 -5.50 -3.28
N MET A 100 -13.35 -5.43 -2.05
CA MET A 100 -14.73 -5.84 -1.82
C MET A 100 -15.70 -4.89 -2.53
N PRO A 101 -16.64 -5.40 -3.34
CA PRO A 101 -17.54 -4.57 -4.14
C PRO A 101 -18.46 -3.68 -3.30
N TYR A 102 -18.62 -3.98 -2.01
CA TYR A 102 -19.42 -3.22 -1.07
C TYR A 102 -18.59 -2.29 -0.16
N ALA A 103 -17.26 -2.26 -0.27
CA ALA A 103 -16.38 -1.42 0.55
C ALA A 103 -16.78 0.07 0.44
N SER A 104 -16.91 0.57 -0.79
CA SER A 104 -17.34 1.95 -1.06
C SER A 104 -18.73 2.27 -0.53
N PHE A 105 -19.65 1.30 -0.59
CA PHE A 105 -20.99 1.46 -0.01
C PHE A 105 -20.93 1.57 1.51
N VAL A 106 -20.13 0.74 2.18
CA VAL A 106 -19.94 0.80 3.64
C VAL A 106 -19.34 2.14 4.06
N GLU A 107 -18.35 2.63 3.31
CA GLU A 107 -17.74 3.94 3.56
C GLU A 107 -18.71 5.09 3.33
N SER A 108 -19.58 5.01 2.31
CA SER A 108 -20.65 5.99 2.09
C SER A 108 -21.69 6.05 3.21
N LYS A 109 -21.76 5.02 4.07
CA LYS A 109 -22.63 5.01 5.26
C LYS A 109 -21.97 5.64 6.48
N GLY A 110 -20.75 6.16 6.34
CA GLY A 110 -20.01 6.83 7.39
C GLY A 110 -19.14 5.91 8.24
N PHE A 111 -18.95 4.65 7.84
CA PHE A 111 -17.99 3.75 8.50
C PHE A 111 -16.61 3.88 7.86
N ASP A 112 -15.57 3.92 8.68
CA ASP A 112 -14.21 3.93 8.15
C ASP A 112 -13.82 2.55 7.61
N VAL A 113 -13.52 2.47 6.31
CA VAL A 113 -12.98 1.28 5.64
C VAL A 113 -11.51 1.51 5.28
N LEU A 114 -11.22 2.62 4.59
CA LEU A 114 -9.86 2.99 4.17
C LEU A 114 -9.53 4.47 4.34
N SER A 115 -10.52 5.36 4.45
CA SER A 115 -10.29 6.80 4.54
C SER A 115 -9.34 7.18 5.68
N GLY A 116 -9.53 6.62 6.88
CA GLY A 116 -8.64 6.87 8.01
C GLY A 116 -7.23 6.33 7.77
N ALA A 117 -7.10 5.17 7.13
CA ALA A 117 -5.82 4.60 6.74
C ALA A 117 -5.08 5.45 5.70
N ALA A 118 -5.79 6.03 4.73
CA ALA A 118 -5.20 6.94 3.75
C ALA A 118 -4.68 8.23 4.41
N GLN A 119 -5.44 8.80 5.35
CA GLN A 119 -5.01 9.96 6.14
C GLN A 119 -3.83 9.64 7.05
N HIS A 120 -3.79 8.43 7.62
CA HIS A 120 -2.66 7.93 8.41
C HIS A 120 -1.40 7.80 7.54
N ALA A 121 -1.50 7.14 6.39
CA ALA A 121 -0.41 6.97 5.43
C ALA A 121 0.17 8.31 4.98
N GLY A 122 -0.69 9.29 4.65
CA GLY A 122 -0.24 10.62 4.23
C GLY A 122 0.64 11.31 5.27
N ARG A 123 0.23 11.28 6.55
CA ARG A 123 1.01 11.87 7.66
C ARG A 123 2.34 11.15 7.89
N GLU A 124 2.34 9.82 7.80
CA GLU A 124 3.56 9.02 7.95
C GLU A 124 4.55 9.28 6.80
N LEU A 125 4.08 9.38 5.56
CA LEU A 125 4.92 9.74 4.42
C LEU A 125 5.50 11.14 4.55
N GLU A 126 4.70 12.14 4.94
CA GLU A 126 5.18 13.50 5.19
C GLU A 126 6.26 13.53 6.28
N THR A 127 6.08 12.75 7.35
CA THR A 127 7.02 12.69 8.46
C THR A 127 8.35 12.03 8.07
N LYS A 128 8.29 10.93 7.31
CA LYS A 128 9.46 10.12 6.95
C LYS A 128 10.22 10.65 5.73
N LEU A 129 9.52 11.25 4.77
CA LEU A 129 10.08 11.69 3.48
C LEU A 129 10.16 13.22 3.33
N GLY A 130 9.49 13.97 4.20
CA GLY A 130 9.43 15.43 4.12
C GLY A 130 10.61 16.19 4.74
N ASN A 131 11.65 15.48 5.20
CA ASN A 131 12.87 16.07 5.78
C ASN A 131 14.06 15.99 4.84
#